data_AF-A0A842WB38-F1
#
_entry.id   AF-A0A842WB38-F1
#
_cell.length_a   1.000
_cell.length_b   1.000
_cell.length_c   1.000
_cell.angle_alpha   90.00
_cell.angle_beta   90.00
_cell.angle_gamma   90.00
#
_symmetry.space_group_name_H-M   'P 1'
#
loop_
_entity.id
_entity.type
_entity.pdbx_description
1 polymer ?
#
loop_
_entity_poly.entity_id
_entity_poly.type
_entity_poly.pdbx_seq_one_letter_code
_entity_poly.pdbx_strand_id
1 'polypeptide(L)'
;MSLEKITWTKARHTYEDPLEFLAEKYPGITRGALAKKDSALYQCLRKKRLLNNVPRQLSIFTPNPLEYYQKNYAGKTRGELAEENKSLYETLRINNLLKHVPKKPGKFSNDPLEFYRDNFQGKTRGELRRDQSGLYHCLLRRNLIHHIPKKPNRFGEDPLKYYREHYPGTSRGKLAREDPGLYNRLRKDGLLCNIPLQNQIPKRKRAPKTNFGNNPLEYYIEHYNGMSRGELQRKHPGLYNRLRRDKLLKHIPLQKR
;
A
#
# COMPACT_ATOMS: atom_id res chain seq x y z
N MET A 1 44.95 47.13 35.08
CA MET A 1 44.75 46.44 33.79
C MET A 1 43.26 46.26 33.55
N SER A 2 42.67 47.02 32.63
CA SER A 2 41.25 46.89 32.29
C SER A 2 41.06 45.61 31.48
N LEU A 3 40.33 44.63 32.04
CA LEU A 3 39.83 43.50 31.27
C LEU A 3 38.94 44.06 30.15
N GLU A 4 39.42 44.00 28.91
CA GLU A 4 38.63 44.37 27.74
C GLU A 4 37.33 43.57 27.77
N LYS A 5 36.20 44.28 27.71
CA LYS A 5 34.88 43.65 27.60
C LYS A 5 34.79 43.05 26.19
N ILE A 6 35.18 41.79 26.04
CA ILE A 6 35.01 41.03 24.79
C ILE A 6 33.51 40.89 24.55
N THR A 7 32.99 41.64 23.59
CA THR A 7 31.59 41.63 23.15
C THR A 7 31.50 41.33 21.66
N TRP A 8 30.33 40.91 21.22
CA TRP A 8 30.05 40.64 19.82
C TRP A 8 30.02 41.93 19.01
N THR A 9 30.83 41.98 17.95
CA THR A 9 30.97 43.17 17.09
C THR A 9 30.53 42.89 15.66
N LYS A 10 30.27 43.96 14.90
CA LYS A 10 29.92 43.89 13.47
C LYS A 10 31.00 43.22 12.63
N ALA A 11 32.27 43.28 13.04
CA ALA A 11 33.36 42.59 12.36
C ALA A 11 33.23 41.06 12.49
N ARG A 12 32.86 40.54 13.66
CA ARG A 12 32.74 39.10 13.93
C ARG A 12 31.57 38.42 13.23
N HIS A 13 30.60 39.21 12.76
CA HIS A 13 29.43 38.72 12.02
C HIS A 13 29.76 37.91 10.77
N THR A 14 30.92 38.16 10.14
CA THR A 14 31.30 37.60 8.84
C THR A 14 32.11 36.30 8.94
N TYR A 15 32.79 36.03 10.06
CA TYR A 15 33.75 34.91 10.14
C TYR A 15 33.58 34.00 11.37
N GLU A 16 32.75 34.36 12.36
CA GLU A 16 32.57 33.59 13.58
C GLU A 16 31.13 33.05 13.70
N ASP A 17 30.96 31.78 14.10
CA ASP A 17 29.63 31.25 14.40
C ASP A 17 29.13 31.84 15.74
N PRO A 18 28.00 32.58 15.74
CA PRO A 18 27.46 33.15 16.97
C PRO A 18 27.08 32.11 18.03
N LEU A 19 26.85 30.84 17.67
CA LEU A 19 26.60 29.77 18.65
C LEU A 19 27.89 29.25 19.30
N GLU A 20 28.97 29.12 18.54
CA GLU A 20 30.28 28.73 19.08
C GLU A 20 30.82 29.81 20.02
N PHE A 21 30.77 31.07 19.60
CA PHE A 21 31.16 32.20 20.44
C PHE A 21 30.33 32.30 21.72
N LEU A 22 29.01 32.07 21.62
CA LEU A 22 28.13 32.02 22.79
C LEU A 22 28.53 30.91 23.76
N ALA A 23 28.81 29.70 23.24
CA ALA A 23 29.21 28.57 24.06
C ALA A 23 30.55 28.80 24.77
N GLU A 24 31.50 29.46 24.11
CA GLU A 24 32.83 29.74 24.65
C GLU A 24 32.82 30.90 25.67
N LYS A 25 32.20 32.04 25.33
CA LYS A 25 32.30 33.26 26.15
C LYS A 25 31.18 33.42 27.17
N TYR A 26 30.04 32.79 26.94
CA TYR A 26 28.86 32.90 27.80
C TYR A 26 28.21 31.54 28.12
N PRO A 27 28.96 30.57 28.67
CA PRO A 27 28.42 29.26 28.99
C PRO A 27 27.26 29.39 29.98
N GLY A 28 26.10 28.81 29.62
CA GLY A 28 24.91 28.78 30.48
C GLY A 28 24.18 30.12 30.65
N ILE A 29 24.51 31.16 29.88
CA ILE A 29 23.83 32.47 30.03
C ILE A 29 22.35 32.40 29.62
N THR A 30 21.48 33.11 30.33
CA THR A 30 20.07 33.24 29.91
C THR A 30 19.89 34.32 28.86
N ARG A 31 18.81 34.26 28.07
CA ARG A 31 18.44 35.30 27.10
C ARG A 31 18.39 36.69 27.72
N GLY A 32 17.82 36.81 28.91
CA GLY A 32 17.71 38.09 29.62
C GLY A 32 19.07 38.60 30.11
N ALA A 33 19.92 37.72 30.63
CA ALA A 33 21.28 38.08 31.02
C ALA A 33 22.16 38.42 29.81
N LEU A 34 22.02 37.69 28.71
CA LEU A 34 22.71 37.94 27.45
C LEU A 34 22.29 39.28 26.85
N ALA A 35 20.99 39.58 26.81
CA ALA A 35 20.50 40.86 26.31
C ALA A 35 21.07 42.07 27.09
N LYS A 36 21.37 41.89 28.39
CA LYS A 36 22.00 42.91 29.24
C LYS A 36 23.53 42.96 29.09
N LYS A 37 24.20 41.81 28.96
CA LYS A 37 25.67 41.73 28.88
C LYS A 37 26.21 42.00 27.47
N ASP A 38 25.55 41.47 26.45
CA ASP A 38 25.94 41.56 25.05
C ASP A 38 24.68 41.62 24.15
N SER A 39 24.13 42.83 24.08
CA SER A 39 22.92 43.10 23.29
C SER A 39 23.14 42.88 21.79
N ALA A 40 24.38 43.04 21.29
CA ALA A 40 24.73 42.82 19.90
C ALA A 40 24.65 41.34 19.53
N LEU A 41 25.22 40.44 20.36
CA LEU A 41 25.08 39.00 20.17
C LEU A 41 23.62 38.56 20.26
N TYR A 42 22.87 39.09 21.24
CA TYR A 42 21.45 38.80 21.39
C TYR A 42 20.64 39.14 20.14
N GLN A 43 20.85 40.33 19.56
CA GLN A 43 20.14 40.73 18.33
C GLN A 43 20.59 39.92 17.12
N CYS A 44 21.87 39.53 17.03
CA CYS A 44 22.38 38.63 16.00
C CYS A 44 21.64 37.28 16.05
N LEU A 45 21.62 36.63 17.22
CA LEU A 45 20.92 35.36 17.43
C LEU A 45 19.42 35.48 17.16
N ARG A 46 18.80 36.63 17.52
CA ARG A 46 17.38 36.89 17.23
C ARG A 46 17.12 36.96 15.72
N LYS A 47 17.90 37.74 14.99
CA LYS A 47 17.75 37.90 13.52
C LYS A 47 17.98 36.59 12.78
N LYS A 48 18.95 35.79 13.22
CA LYS A 48 19.23 34.45 12.68
C LYS A 48 18.27 33.36 13.17
N ARG A 49 17.26 33.70 14.00
CA ARG A 49 16.31 32.75 14.64
C ARG A 49 16.99 31.66 15.49
N LEU A 50 18.18 31.93 16.00
CA LEU A 50 19.01 31.02 16.81
C LEU A 50 18.80 31.21 18.33
N LEU A 51 17.97 32.17 18.75
CA LEU A 51 17.64 32.37 20.18
C LEU A 51 17.08 31.13 20.87
N ASN A 52 16.55 30.15 20.12
CA ASN A 52 16.07 28.89 20.67
C ASN A 52 17.17 28.07 21.37
N ASN A 53 18.43 28.30 21.03
CA ASN A 53 19.58 27.65 21.67
C ASN A 53 20.01 28.30 23.00
N VAL A 54 19.42 29.45 23.36
CA VAL A 54 19.73 30.15 24.62
C VAL A 54 18.58 29.93 25.61
N PRO A 55 18.84 29.52 26.86
CA PRO A 55 17.79 29.36 27.88
C PRO A 55 17.07 30.68 28.17
N ARG A 56 15.74 30.68 28.25
CA ARG A 56 14.97 31.87 28.69
C ARG A 56 15.20 32.16 30.18
N GLN A 57 15.29 31.10 30.98
CA GLN A 57 15.56 31.11 32.41
C GLN A 57 16.51 29.94 32.72
N LEU A 58 17.35 30.08 33.75
CA LEU A 58 18.15 28.96 34.25
C LEU A 58 17.19 27.99 34.92
N SER A 59 17.22 26.74 34.45
CA SER A 59 16.46 25.66 35.07
C SER A 59 17.27 25.12 36.25
N ILE A 60 16.61 24.70 37.32
CA ILE A 60 17.27 24.03 38.46
C ILE A 60 18.03 22.76 38.04
N PHE A 61 17.75 22.23 36.83
CA PHE A 61 18.40 21.07 36.26
C PHE A 61 19.62 21.42 35.39
N THR A 62 19.95 22.71 35.23
CA THR A 62 21.17 23.15 34.54
C THR A 62 22.33 23.26 35.54
N PRO A 63 23.58 22.92 35.14
CA PRO A 63 24.05 22.70 33.78
C PRO A 63 23.84 21.28 33.21
N ASN A 64 23.66 20.26 34.05
CA ASN A 64 23.62 18.85 33.60
C ASN A 64 22.27 18.15 33.89
N PRO A 65 21.25 18.37 33.04
CA PRO A 65 19.92 17.81 33.27
C PRO A 65 19.87 16.29 33.11
N LEU A 66 20.79 15.69 32.33
CA LEU A 66 20.85 14.24 32.15
C LEU A 66 21.38 13.53 33.40
N GLU A 67 22.43 14.07 34.02
CA GLU A 67 22.96 13.56 35.28
C GLU A 67 21.92 13.68 36.40
N TYR A 68 21.19 14.80 36.45
CA TYR A 68 20.08 14.95 37.38
C TYR A 68 18.99 13.88 37.17
N TYR A 69 18.64 13.56 35.92
CA TYR A 69 17.73 12.46 35.60
C TYR A 69 18.29 11.10 36.05
N GLN A 70 19.55 10.81 35.74
CA GLN A 70 20.20 9.55 36.14
C GLN A 70 20.25 9.38 37.66
N LYS A 71 20.43 10.46 38.41
CA LYS A 71 20.49 10.41 39.88
C LYS A 71 19.12 10.22 40.54
N ASN A 72 18.08 10.88 40.03
CA ASN A 72 16.79 10.99 40.74
C ASN A 72 15.66 10.18 40.08
N TYR A 73 15.79 9.81 38.81
CA TYR A 73 14.72 9.22 38.01
C TYR A 73 15.24 8.07 37.11
N ALA A 74 16.36 7.44 37.48
CA ALA A 74 16.91 6.30 36.74
C ALA A 74 15.85 5.23 36.45
N GLY A 75 15.79 4.77 35.21
CA GLY A 75 14.86 3.73 34.76
C GLY A 75 13.44 4.23 34.45
N LYS A 76 13.04 5.43 34.92
CA LYS A 76 11.72 5.98 34.57
C LYS A 76 11.64 6.27 33.08
N THR A 77 10.51 5.90 32.51
CA THR A 77 10.22 6.13 31.10
C THR A 77 9.93 7.60 30.84
N ARG A 78 10.02 8.01 29.57
CA ARG A 78 9.67 9.38 29.13
C ARG A 78 8.28 9.83 29.58
N GLY A 79 7.31 8.90 29.62
CA GLY A 79 5.94 9.20 30.05
C GLY A 79 5.88 9.47 31.55
N GLU A 80 6.42 8.55 32.36
CA GLU A 80 6.48 8.69 33.82
C GLU A 80 7.25 9.95 34.23
N LEU A 81 8.36 10.25 33.54
CA LEU A 81 9.12 11.48 33.77
C LEU A 81 8.31 12.74 33.44
N ALA A 82 7.52 12.72 32.37
CA ALA A 82 6.69 13.86 31.97
C ALA A 82 5.54 14.11 32.97
N GLU A 83 5.00 13.04 33.56
CA GLU A 83 3.96 13.11 34.59
C GLU A 83 4.52 13.62 35.92
N GLU A 84 5.66 13.10 36.37
CA GLU A 84 6.24 13.48 37.68
C GLU A 84 7.02 14.79 37.66
N ASN A 85 7.76 15.07 36.58
CA ASN A 85 8.59 16.26 36.47
C ASN A 85 8.61 16.80 35.04
N LYS A 86 7.49 17.42 34.68
CA LYS A 86 7.29 18.07 33.38
C LYS A 86 8.40 19.07 33.03
N SER A 87 8.92 19.80 34.01
CA SER A 87 9.99 20.78 33.79
C SER A 87 11.32 20.12 33.39
N LEU A 88 11.68 19.01 34.04
CA LEU A 88 12.86 18.23 33.66
C LEU A 88 12.67 17.56 32.30
N TYR A 89 11.49 16.99 32.04
CA TYR A 89 11.13 16.42 30.74
C TYR A 89 11.29 17.43 29.60
N GLU A 90 10.72 18.63 29.72
CA GLU A 90 10.84 19.68 28.70
C GLU A 90 12.28 20.18 28.59
N THR A 91 13.03 20.27 29.70
CA THR A 91 14.46 20.61 29.67
C THR A 91 15.24 19.58 28.85
N LEU A 92 15.05 18.28 29.09
CA LEU A 92 15.71 17.21 28.32
C LEU A 92 15.25 17.20 26.86
N ARG A 93 13.99 17.55 26.57
CA ARG A 93 13.45 17.65 25.20
C ARG A 93 14.10 18.79 24.42
N ILE A 94 14.14 20.00 24.99
CA ILE A 94 14.72 21.20 24.36
C ILE A 94 16.22 20.99 24.08
N ASN A 95 16.92 20.27 24.98
CA ASN A 95 18.33 19.95 24.82
C ASN A 95 18.59 18.68 23.98
N ASN A 96 17.56 18.05 23.37
CA ASN A 96 17.69 16.81 22.58
C ASN A 96 18.29 15.60 23.35
N LEU A 97 18.16 15.58 24.68
CA LEU A 97 18.68 14.54 25.57
C LEU A 97 17.68 13.42 25.85
N LEU A 98 16.41 13.56 25.44
CA LEU A 98 15.39 12.51 25.62
C LEU A 98 15.77 11.16 24.99
N LYS A 99 16.69 11.14 24.03
CA LYS A 99 17.22 9.89 23.45
C LYS A 99 17.82 8.95 24.50
N HIS A 100 18.33 9.49 25.61
CA HIS A 100 18.91 8.74 26.72
C HIS A 100 17.88 8.33 27.80
N VAL A 101 16.63 8.79 27.68
CA VAL A 101 15.54 8.41 28.58
C VAL A 101 14.76 7.23 27.98
N PRO A 102 14.55 6.12 28.72
CA PRO A 102 13.81 4.95 28.26
C PRO A 102 12.41 5.31 27.75
N LYS A 103 11.96 4.64 26.70
CA LYS A 103 10.56 4.70 26.27
C LYS A 103 9.78 3.62 27.01
N LYS A 104 8.49 3.86 27.23
CA LYS A 104 7.59 2.81 27.72
C LYS A 104 7.67 1.61 26.75
N PRO A 105 7.95 0.39 27.25
CA PRO A 105 7.94 -0.79 26.40
C PRO A 105 6.55 -0.94 25.78
N GLY A 106 6.50 -1.23 24.48
CA GLY A 106 5.23 -1.50 23.81
C GLY A 106 4.55 -2.74 24.40
N LYS A 107 3.24 -2.88 24.24
CA LYS A 107 2.45 -4.03 24.74
C LYS A 107 3.03 -5.41 24.36
N PHE A 108 3.77 -5.47 23.25
CA PHE A 108 4.38 -6.69 22.71
C PHE A 108 5.92 -6.68 22.84
N SER A 109 6.46 -5.95 23.81
CA SER A 109 7.89 -5.70 23.98
C SER A 109 8.68 -6.94 24.39
N ASN A 110 8.13 -7.75 25.30
CA ASN A 110 8.79 -8.93 25.87
C ASN A 110 8.85 -10.05 24.83
N ASP A 111 7.87 -10.94 24.80
CA ASP A 111 7.75 -12.00 23.79
C ASP A 111 6.44 -11.88 22.99
N PRO A 112 6.48 -11.34 21.76
CA PRO A 112 5.31 -11.26 20.90
C PRO A 112 4.85 -12.64 20.39
N LEU A 113 5.71 -13.66 20.34
CA LEU A 113 5.33 -15.01 19.91
C LEU A 113 4.59 -15.76 21.00
N GLU A 114 5.03 -15.66 22.24
CA GLU A 114 4.31 -16.21 23.39
C GLU A 114 2.92 -15.60 23.48
N PHE A 115 2.82 -14.27 23.41
CA PHE A 115 1.53 -13.58 23.38
C PHE A 115 0.63 -14.04 22.21
N TYR A 116 1.21 -14.32 21.04
CA TYR A 116 0.47 -14.91 19.92
C TYR A 116 -0.02 -16.33 20.24
N ARG A 117 0.83 -17.19 20.81
CA ARG A 117 0.46 -18.56 21.20
C ARG A 117 -0.68 -18.55 22.22
N ASP A 118 -0.67 -17.64 23.17
CA ASP A 118 -1.68 -17.64 24.24
C ASP A 118 -3.05 -17.10 23.78
N ASN A 119 -3.06 -16.16 22.81
CA ASN A 119 -4.28 -15.40 22.49
C ASN A 119 -4.80 -15.64 21.06
N PHE A 120 -3.96 -16.11 20.15
CA PHE A 120 -4.24 -16.15 18.71
C PHE A 120 -3.73 -17.41 18.02
N GLN A 121 -3.46 -18.49 18.77
CA GLN A 121 -2.99 -19.75 18.21
C GLN A 121 -3.90 -20.21 17.07
N GLY A 122 -3.28 -20.63 15.96
CA GLY A 122 -3.98 -21.10 14.77
C GLY A 122 -4.47 -19.99 13.83
N LYS A 123 -4.54 -18.71 14.27
CA LYS A 123 -4.88 -17.61 13.37
C LYS A 123 -3.81 -17.40 12.32
N THR A 124 -4.24 -17.29 11.07
CA THR A 124 -3.35 -17.00 9.95
C THR A 124 -2.81 -15.58 10.02
N ARG A 125 -1.71 -15.31 9.32
CA ARG A 125 -1.14 -13.95 9.18
C ARG A 125 -2.18 -12.91 8.77
N GLY A 126 -3.11 -13.27 7.88
CA GLY A 126 -4.16 -12.38 7.40
C GLY A 126 -5.25 -12.10 8.43
N GLU A 127 -5.62 -13.09 9.25
CA GLU A 127 -6.52 -12.91 10.39
C GLU A 127 -5.86 -12.09 11.49
N LEU A 128 -4.62 -12.44 11.86
CA LEU A 128 -3.86 -11.70 12.85
C LEU A 128 -3.70 -10.22 12.48
N ARG A 129 -3.46 -9.92 11.20
CA ARG A 129 -3.36 -8.53 10.73
C ARG A 129 -4.67 -7.75 10.92
N ARG A 130 -5.83 -8.41 10.73
CA ARG A 130 -7.15 -7.78 10.89
C ARG A 130 -7.49 -7.59 12.36
N ASP A 131 -7.30 -8.63 13.16
CA ASP A 131 -7.76 -8.66 14.55
C ASP A 131 -6.79 -7.95 15.50
N GLN A 132 -5.49 -8.04 15.22
CA GLN A 132 -4.44 -7.43 16.04
C GLN A 132 -3.27 -6.92 15.18
N SER A 133 -3.53 -5.86 14.43
CA SER A 133 -2.56 -5.23 13.51
C SER A 133 -1.25 -4.84 14.22
N GLY A 134 -1.32 -4.37 15.48
CA GLY A 134 -0.14 -4.00 16.27
C GLY A 134 0.81 -5.17 16.53
N LEU A 135 0.26 -6.35 16.84
CA LEU A 135 1.05 -7.56 17.03
C LEU A 135 1.62 -8.06 15.70
N TYR A 136 0.81 -8.06 14.64
CA TYR A 136 1.25 -8.39 13.29
C TYR A 136 2.47 -7.55 12.86
N HIS A 137 2.41 -6.22 13.04
CA HIS A 137 3.52 -5.34 12.71
C HIS A 137 4.72 -5.46 13.68
N CYS A 138 4.48 -5.83 14.95
CA CYS A 138 5.57 -6.18 15.87
C CYS A 138 6.35 -7.40 15.37
N LEU A 139 5.64 -8.50 15.09
CA LEU A 139 6.22 -9.74 14.58
C LEU A 139 6.91 -9.53 13.23
N LEU A 140 6.34 -8.72 12.34
CA LEU A 140 6.96 -8.39 11.06
C LEU A 140 8.27 -7.61 11.24
N ARG A 141 8.29 -6.56 12.06
CA ARG A 141 9.50 -5.75 12.31
C ARG A 141 10.61 -6.53 12.99
N ARG A 142 10.25 -7.52 13.82
CA ARG A 142 11.19 -8.42 14.49
C ARG A 142 11.54 -9.66 13.66
N ASN A 143 11.04 -9.77 12.43
CA ASN A 143 11.22 -10.92 11.53
C ASN A 143 10.70 -12.27 12.11
N LEU A 144 9.76 -12.24 13.04
CA LEU A 144 9.15 -13.43 13.68
C LEU A 144 7.85 -13.88 13.00
N ILE A 145 7.38 -13.13 12.00
CA ILE A 145 6.11 -13.39 11.32
C ILE A 145 6.06 -14.76 10.62
N HIS A 146 7.22 -15.38 10.38
CA HIS A 146 7.31 -16.67 9.71
C HIS A 146 6.76 -17.83 10.56
N HIS A 147 6.76 -17.71 11.89
CA HIS A 147 6.14 -18.65 12.82
C HIS A 147 4.60 -18.64 12.77
N ILE A 148 4.00 -17.61 12.17
CA ILE A 148 2.55 -17.50 12.06
C ILE A 148 2.09 -18.22 10.78
N PRO A 149 1.06 -19.07 10.85
CA PRO A 149 0.59 -19.82 9.69
C PRO A 149 0.10 -18.89 8.59
N LYS A 150 0.34 -19.28 7.33
CA LYS A 150 -0.33 -18.66 6.17
C LYS A 150 -1.65 -19.36 5.93
N LYS A 151 -2.61 -18.65 5.34
CA LYS A 151 -3.82 -19.31 4.84
C LYS A 151 -3.42 -20.35 3.79
N PRO A 152 -3.91 -21.60 3.88
CA PRO A 152 -3.63 -22.61 2.87
C PRO A 152 -4.09 -22.13 1.49
N ASN A 153 -3.34 -22.52 0.46
CA ASN A 153 -3.73 -22.20 -0.91
C ASN A 153 -5.00 -22.99 -1.27
N ARG A 154 -6.06 -22.30 -1.68
CA ARG A 154 -7.34 -22.94 -2.02
C ARG A 154 -7.25 -23.89 -3.23
N PHE A 155 -6.20 -23.75 -4.04
CA PHE A 155 -5.96 -24.58 -5.23
C PHE A 155 -5.01 -25.75 -4.96
N GLY A 156 -4.61 -25.97 -3.71
CA GLY A 156 -3.60 -26.96 -3.35
C GLY A 156 -2.20 -26.60 -3.83
N GLU A 157 -1.36 -27.62 -3.94
CA GLU A 157 0.03 -27.51 -4.42
C GLU A 157 0.13 -27.44 -5.94
N ASP A 158 -0.72 -28.20 -6.66
CA ASP A 158 -0.78 -28.23 -8.11
C ASP A 158 -2.03 -27.50 -8.65
N PRO A 159 -1.91 -26.22 -9.05
CA PRO A 159 -3.03 -25.47 -9.60
C PRO A 159 -3.49 -25.99 -10.98
N LEU A 160 -2.66 -26.73 -11.73
CA LEU A 160 -3.08 -27.32 -13.01
C LEU A 160 -3.98 -28.52 -12.79
N LYS A 161 -3.68 -29.37 -11.80
CA LYS A 161 -4.57 -30.46 -11.41
C LYS A 161 -5.96 -29.91 -11.05
N TYR A 162 -6.00 -28.89 -10.19
CA TYR A 162 -7.25 -28.22 -9.81
C TYR A 162 -8.00 -27.67 -11.04
N TYR A 163 -7.28 -27.03 -11.97
CA TYR A 163 -7.89 -26.55 -13.22
C TYR A 163 -8.50 -27.68 -14.06
N ARG A 164 -7.79 -28.82 -14.22
CA ARG A 164 -8.28 -29.96 -15.01
C ARG A 164 -9.54 -30.59 -14.41
N GLU A 165 -9.63 -30.64 -13.09
CA GLU A 165 -10.76 -31.21 -12.36
C GLU A 165 -11.99 -30.29 -12.39
N HIS A 166 -11.79 -28.97 -12.20
CA HIS A 166 -12.91 -28.03 -12.01
C HIS A 166 -13.27 -27.20 -13.25
N TYR A 167 -12.33 -26.99 -14.19
CA TYR A 167 -12.49 -26.14 -15.37
C TYR A 167 -12.06 -26.81 -16.68
N PRO A 168 -12.43 -28.09 -16.94
CA PRO A 168 -11.99 -28.79 -18.14
C PRO A 168 -12.45 -28.07 -19.42
N GLY A 169 -11.49 -27.80 -20.32
CA GLY A 169 -11.75 -27.15 -21.60
C GLY A 169 -12.14 -25.66 -21.52
N THR A 170 -12.01 -25.01 -20.37
CA THR A 170 -12.28 -23.58 -20.20
C THR A 170 -11.13 -22.74 -20.74
N SER A 171 -11.41 -21.73 -21.59
CA SER A 171 -10.34 -20.89 -22.12
C SER A 171 -9.72 -20.00 -21.04
N ARG A 172 -8.48 -19.55 -21.26
CA ARG A 172 -7.81 -18.54 -20.41
C ARG A 172 -8.71 -17.34 -20.09
N GLY A 173 -9.38 -16.78 -21.10
CA GLY A 173 -10.23 -15.61 -20.95
C GLY A 173 -11.58 -15.89 -20.27
N LYS A 174 -12.09 -17.13 -20.36
CA LYS A 174 -13.25 -17.55 -19.58
C LYS A 174 -12.86 -17.81 -18.13
N LEU A 175 -11.74 -18.51 -17.90
CA LEU A 175 -11.18 -18.76 -16.57
C LEU A 175 -10.88 -17.45 -15.82
N ALA A 176 -10.29 -16.45 -16.49
CA ALA A 176 -10.01 -15.15 -15.88
C ALA A 176 -11.26 -14.42 -15.36
N ARG A 177 -12.43 -14.67 -15.98
CA ARG A 177 -13.70 -14.09 -15.57
C ARG A 177 -14.39 -14.91 -14.46
N GLU A 178 -14.35 -16.23 -14.56
CA GLU A 178 -15.02 -17.12 -13.61
C GLU A 178 -14.22 -17.33 -12.32
N ASP A 179 -12.91 -17.55 -12.43
CA ASP A 179 -11.99 -17.66 -11.30
C ASP A 179 -10.70 -16.84 -11.56
N PRO A 180 -10.74 -15.53 -11.28
CA PRO A 180 -9.55 -14.68 -11.38
C PRO A 180 -8.44 -15.08 -10.41
N GLY A 181 -8.75 -15.77 -9.31
CA GLY A 181 -7.77 -16.25 -8.35
C GLY A 181 -6.90 -17.36 -8.94
N LEU A 182 -7.53 -18.35 -9.58
CA LEU A 182 -6.84 -19.48 -10.20
C LEU A 182 -6.05 -19.01 -11.41
N TYR A 183 -6.66 -18.15 -12.24
CA TYR A 183 -5.98 -17.51 -13.35
C TYR A 183 -4.68 -16.80 -12.90
N ASN A 184 -4.76 -15.98 -11.85
CA ASN A 184 -3.60 -15.26 -11.32
C ASN A 184 -2.56 -16.21 -10.72
N ARG A 185 -2.98 -17.29 -10.05
CA ARG A 185 -2.07 -18.31 -9.52
C ARG A 185 -1.30 -19.00 -10.65
N LEU A 186 -2.01 -19.52 -11.66
CA LEU A 186 -1.42 -20.16 -12.83
C LEU A 186 -0.49 -19.21 -13.59
N ARG A 187 -0.83 -17.91 -13.66
CA ARG A 187 0.05 -16.90 -14.26
C ARG A 187 1.34 -16.70 -13.46
N LYS A 188 1.25 -16.57 -12.14
CA LYS A 188 2.44 -16.38 -11.27
C LYS A 188 3.36 -17.60 -11.30
N ASP A 189 2.78 -18.79 -11.39
CA ASP A 189 3.52 -20.04 -11.44
C ASP A 189 4.03 -20.37 -12.86
N GLY A 190 3.74 -19.52 -13.88
CA GLY A 190 4.18 -19.74 -15.26
C GLY A 190 3.41 -20.84 -16.01
N LEU A 191 2.32 -21.35 -15.46
CA LEU A 191 1.58 -22.51 -15.95
C LEU A 191 0.43 -22.16 -16.90
N LEU A 192 0.18 -20.87 -17.13
CA LEU A 192 -0.94 -20.39 -17.95
C LEU A 192 -0.88 -20.88 -19.41
N CYS A 193 0.32 -21.22 -19.91
CA CYS A 193 0.52 -21.80 -21.23
C CYS A 193 -0.26 -23.11 -21.44
N ASN A 194 -0.47 -23.88 -20.37
CA ASN A 194 -1.19 -25.16 -20.38
C ASN A 194 -2.72 -25.01 -20.45
N ILE A 195 -3.22 -23.78 -20.37
CA ILE A 195 -4.65 -23.47 -20.47
C ILE A 195 -4.95 -23.09 -21.92
N PRO A 196 -6.00 -23.63 -22.56
CA PRO A 196 -6.29 -23.36 -23.96
C PRO A 196 -6.71 -21.90 -24.19
N LEU A 197 -6.33 -21.36 -25.34
CA LEU A 197 -6.89 -20.12 -25.86
C LEU A 197 -8.27 -20.37 -26.48
N GLN A 198 -9.11 -19.33 -26.56
CA GLN A 198 -10.48 -19.48 -27.06
C GLN A 198 -10.55 -20.00 -28.51
N ASN A 199 -9.55 -19.68 -29.33
CA ASN A 199 -9.43 -20.17 -30.71
C ASN A 199 -8.97 -21.63 -30.79
N GLN A 200 -8.38 -22.19 -29.74
CA GLN A 200 -7.95 -23.59 -29.66
C GLN A 200 -9.07 -24.51 -29.18
N ILE A 201 -10.15 -23.96 -28.62
CA ILE A 201 -11.32 -24.74 -28.21
C ILE A 201 -12.16 -25.03 -29.46
N PRO A 202 -12.47 -26.29 -29.76
CA PRO A 202 -13.32 -26.65 -30.90
C PRO A 202 -14.64 -25.89 -30.85
N LYS A 203 -14.90 -25.05 -31.85
CA LYS A 203 -16.22 -24.47 -32.03
C LYS A 203 -17.17 -25.61 -32.35
N ARG A 204 -18.16 -25.87 -31.49
CA ARG A 204 -19.29 -26.73 -31.86
C ARG A 204 -19.79 -26.25 -33.23
N LYS A 205 -19.79 -27.12 -34.24
CA LYS A 205 -20.44 -26.84 -35.53
C LYS A 205 -21.86 -26.41 -35.18
N ARG A 206 -22.16 -25.12 -35.30
CA ARG A 206 -23.53 -24.65 -35.13
C ARG A 206 -24.32 -25.35 -36.22
N ALA A 207 -25.28 -26.19 -35.84
CA ALA A 207 -26.29 -26.66 -36.77
C ALA A 207 -26.83 -25.43 -37.52
N PRO A 208 -27.00 -25.49 -38.85
CA PRO A 208 -27.50 -24.35 -39.60
C PRO A 208 -28.81 -23.88 -38.96
N LYS A 209 -28.76 -22.68 -38.37
CA LYS A 209 -29.84 -22.05 -37.62
C LYS A 209 -30.90 -21.50 -38.58
N THR A 210 -31.31 -22.30 -39.56
CA THR A 210 -32.30 -21.89 -40.55
C THR A 210 -33.52 -22.75 -40.39
N ASN A 211 -34.66 -22.13 -40.09
CA ASN A 211 -35.97 -22.75 -39.93
C ASN A 211 -36.56 -23.30 -41.26
N PHE A 212 -35.74 -23.42 -42.31
CA PHE A 212 -36.16 -23.79 -43.67
C PHE A 212 -35.78 -25.25 -44.02
N GLY A 213 -35.54 -26.07 -42.98
CA GLY A 213 -35.13 -27.47 -43.14
C GLY A 213 -33.76 -27.68 -43.79
N ASN A 214 -33.53 -28.90 -44.25
CA ASN A 214 -32.31 -29.30 -44.95
C ASN A 214 -32.29 -28.84 -46.42
N ASN A 215 -33.46 -28.71 -47.04
CA ASN A 215 -33.63 -28.30 -48.43
C ASN A 215 -34.43 -26.99 -48.53
N PRO A 216 -33.76 -25.83 -48.63
CA PRO A 216 -34.45 -24.54 -48.67
C PRO A 216 -35.28 -24.34 -49.95
N LEU A 217 -35.01 -25.08 -51.03
CA LEU A 217 -35.79 -24.98 -52.27
C LEU A 217 -37.14 -25.68 -52.13
N GLU A 218 -37.16 -26.86 -51.53
CA GLU A 218 -38.39 -27.61 -51.22
C GLU A 218 -39.30 -26.80 -50.29
N TYR A 219 -38.74 -26.23 -49.22
CA TYR A 219 -39.47 -25.32 -48.33
C TYR A 219 -40.07 -24.11 -49.08
N TYR A 220 -39.33 -23.55 -50.06
CA TYR A 220 -39.86 -22.48 -50.91
C TYR A 220 -41.03 -22.97 -51.79
N ILE A 221 -40.91 -24.15 -52.40
CA ILE A 221 -41.96 -24.74 -53.26
C ILE A 221 -43.22 -25.02 -52.43
N GLU A 222 -43.09 -25.47 -51.18
CA GLU A 222 -44.24 -25.78 -50.33
C GLU A 222 -44.96 -24.52 -49.82
N HIS A 223 -44.21 -23.49 -49.43
CA HIS A 223 -44.79 -22.34 -48.71
C HIS A 223 -44.94 -21.06 -49.55
N TYR A 224 -44.15 -20.90 -50.62
CA TYR A 224 -44.04 -19.64 -51.36
C TYR A 224 -43.99 -19.87 -52.89
N ASN A 225 -44.57 -20.97 -53.38
CA ASN A 225 -44.55 -21.28 -54.81
C ASN A 225 -45.07 -20.11 -55.66
N GLY A 226 -44.39 -19.84 -56.77
CA GLY A 226 -44.73 -18.74 -57.67
C GLY A 226 -44.34 -17.33 -57.20
N MET A 227 -43.83 -17.15 -55.97
CA MET A 227 -43.35 -15.85 -55.51
C MET A 227 -42.06 -15.45 -56.23
N SER A 228 -42.01 -14.24 -56.78
CA SER A 228 -40.81 -13.79 -57.48
C SER A 228 -39.62 -13.57 -56.53
N ARG A 229 -38.39 -13.60 -57.07
CA ARG A 229 -37.17 -13.31 -56.30
C ARG A 229 -37.25 -12.00 -55.52
N GLY A 230 -37.79 -10.95 -56.13
CA GLY A 230 -37.92 -9.62 -55.50
C GLY A 230 -38.93 -9.62 -54.36
N GLU A 231 -40.06 -10.29 -54.53
CA GLU A 231 -41.07 -10.45 -53.47
C GLU A 231 -40.55 -11.32 -52.32
N LEU A 232 -39.84 -12.41 -52.63
CA LEU A 232 -39.24 -13.30 -51.65
C LEU A 232 -38.15 -12.58 -50.85
N GLN A 233 -37.32 -11.77 -51.50
CA GLN A 233 -36.30 -10.95 -50.82
C GLN A 233 -36.93 -9.96 -49.85
N ARG A 234 -38.04 -9.32 -50.24
CA ARG A 234 -38.73 -8.33 -49.43
C ARG A 234 -39.49 -8.93 -48.26
N LYS A 235 -40.22 -10.04 -48.48
CA LYS A 235 -41.08 -10.67 -47.47
C LYS A 235 -40.33 -11.68 -46.59
N HIS A 236 -39.37 -12.41 -47.15
CA HIS A 236 -38.63 -13.48 -46.47
C HIS A 236 -37.12 -13.41 -46.74
N PRO A 237 -36.43 -12.33 -46.27
CA PRO A 237 -35.02 -12.12 -46.54
C PRO A 237 -34.12 -13.26 -46.03
N GLY A 238 -34.52 -13.94 -44.95
CA GLY A 238 -33.80 -15.10 -44.42
C GLY A 238 -33.75 -16.28 -45.39
N LEU A 239 -34.90 -16.61 -46.02
CA LEU A 239 -34.99 -17.69 -46.99
C LEU A 239 -34.30 -17.30 -48.31
N TYR A 240 -34.48 -16.06 -48.76
CA TYR A 240 -33.76 -15.52 -49.91
C TYR A 240 -32.23 -15.62 -49.76
N ASN A 241 -31.69 -15.16 -48.62
CA ASN A 241 -30.26 -15.23 -48.35
C ASN A 241 -29.75 -16.68 -48.27
N ARG A 242 -30.56 -17.59 -47.73
CA ARG A 242 -30.24 -19.02 -47.69
C ARG A 242 -30.17 -19.62 -49.10
N LEU A 243 -31.21 -19.41 -49.92
CA LEU A 243 -31.25 -19.85 -51.32
C LEU A 243 -30.11 -19.23 -52.14
N ARG A 244 -29.72 -17.98 -51.86
CA ARG A 244 -28.57 -17.32 -52.50
C ARG A 244 -27.26 -17.99 -52.15
N ARG A 245 -27.00 -18.22 -50.85
CA ARG A 245 -25.78 -18.87 -50.35
C ARG A 245 -25.63 -20.28 -50.91
N ASP A 246 -26.76 -21.00 -51.00
CA ASP A 246 -26.81 -22.37 -51.48
C ASP A 246 -26.90 -22.45 -53.03
N LYS A 247 -26.84 -21.30 -53.74
CA LYS A 247 -26.87 -21.17 -55.21
C LYS A 247 -28.14 -21.70 -55.89
N LEU A 248 -29.28 -21.64 -55.20
CA LEU A 248 -30.58 -22.16 -55.65
C LEU A 248 -31.54 -21.10 -56.19
N LEU A 249 -31.18 -19.80 -56.12
CA LEU A 249 -32.05 -18.71 -56.61
C LEU A 249 -32.45 -18.85 -58.08
N LYS A 250 -31.66 -19.57 -58.89
CA LYS A 250 -31.98 -19.85 -60.31
C LYS A 250 -33.35 -20.51 -60.51
N HIS A 251 -33.82 -21.28 -59.53
CA HIS A 251 -35.11 -21.98 -59.56
C HIS A 251 -36.30 -21.09 -59.15
N ILE A 252 -36.05 -19.87 -58.69
CA ILE A 252 -37.09 -18.93 -58.24
C ILE A 252 -37.44 -18.00 -59.41
N PRO A 253 -38.74 -17.77 -59.69
CA PRO A 253 -39.19 -16.91 -60.78
C PRO A 253 -38.61 -15.49 -60.67
N LEU A 254 -38.23 -14.93 -61.82
CA LEU A 254 -37.96 -13.50 -61.92
C LEU A 254 -39.30 -12.76 -62.00
N GLN A 255 -39.33 -11.55 -61.43
CA GLN A 255 -40.52 -10.70 -61.49
C GLN A 255 -40.85 -10.43 -62.96
N LYS A 256 -42.09 -10.73 -63.39
CA LYS A 256 -42.54 -10.39 -64.75
C LYS A 256 -42.52 -8.86 -64.86
N ARG A 257 -41.84 -8.36 -65.88
CA ARG A 257 -41.91 -6.95 -66.29
C ARG A 257 -43.25 -6.69 -66.97
#